data_AF-A0A973AXY9-F1
#
_entry.id   AF-A0A973AXY9-F1
#
_cell.length_a   1.000
_cell.length_b   1.000
_cell.length_c   1.000
_cell.angle_alpha   90.00
_cell.angle_beta   90.00
_cell.angle_gamma   90.00
#
_symmetry.space_group_name_H-M   'P 1'
#
loop_
_entity.id
_entity.type
_entity.pdbx_description
1 polymer ?
#
loop_
_entity_poly.entity_id
_entity_poly.type
_entity_poly.pdbx_seq_one_letter_code
_entity_poly.pdbx_strand_id
1 'polypeptide(L)'
;GELDRWMLSEVNAAAAAMVERLDRYDHFGAAGQLSNLVDAVSNWFVRRSRDRFWAAGRADTGPEGNAHKLDAYWTLYETLLTIARLAAPFVPFASEAIWQNLAVTACGSSVPPSVHLTDYPTGVESLVDRDLVRRMALVRDVSSLGRAARAAEKLKVRQPLSKVEVILADASATGSGPGDAAWLEAHADLICDELNVKQFEICREPDRYISRAVLPDLKKLGPRLGKDLPKARDAITKADPALLLAALHRDGKATIALPGGGTVVLEPDDVIVRTTAKEGWVAAEGPQAVVVVASQLTPALVAEGLVREVVHAVQSQRKTLDLEFTDRIELAFETSSPELRAALERHLDYVASETLAIRATCGELTATTAEPLDIDGHPLIILIHRAGGES
;
A
#
# COMPACT_ATOMS: atom_id res chain seq x y z
N GLY A 1 3.41 -20.48 -5.22
CA GLY A 1 2.10 -19.82 -5.36
C GLY A 1 2.21 -18.55 -6.18
N GLU A 2 1.12 -17.81 -6.40
CA GLU A 2 1.14 -16.58 -7.22
C GLU A 2 2.05 -15.49 -6.65
N LEU A 3 2.00 -15.25 -5.33
CA LEU A 3 2.89 -14.30 -4.66
C LEU A 3 4.37 -14.66 -4.83
N ASP A 4 4.71 -15.95 -4.84
CA ASP A 4 6.09 -16.39 -5.03
C ASP A 4 6.56 -16.11 -6.47
N ARG A 5 5.71 -16.46 -7.44
CA ARG A 5 5.97 -16.20 -8.86
C ARG A 5 6.09 -14.69 -9.14
N TRP A 6 5.24 -13.89 -8.50
CA TRP A 6 5.33 -12.43 -8.57
C TRP A 6 6.65 -11.94 -7.97
N MET A 7 7.02 -12.36 -6.76
CA MET A 7 8.25 -11.89 -6.12
C MET A 7 9.51 -12.28 -6.92
N LEU A 8 9.55 -13.50 -7.48
CA LEU A 8 10.63 -13.92 -8.37
C LEU A 8 10.64 -13.12 -9.68
N SER A 9 9.48 -12.77 -10.24
CA SER A 9 9.40 -11.92 -11.43
C SER A 9 9.87 -10.49 -11.13
N GLU A 10 9.44 -9.94 -9.99
CA GLU A 10 9.73 -8.57 -9.55
C GLU A 10 11.24 -8.39 -9.27
N VAL A 11 11.89 -9.34 -8.58
CA VAL A 11 13.33 -9.26 -8.30
C VAL A 11 14.17 -9.35 -9.58
N ASN A 12 13.79 -10.20 -10.53
CA ASN A 12 14.48 -10.32 -11.81
C ASN A 12 14.27 -9.08 -12.69
N ALA A 13 13.05 -8.53 -12.72
CA ALA A 13 12.74 -7.29 -13.43
C ALA A 13 13.50 -6.09 -12.83
N ALA A 14 13.55 -5.99 -11.51
CA ALA A 14 14.30 -4.95 -10.80
C ALA A 14 15.81 -5.05 -11.07
N ALA A 15 16.37 -6.26 -11.07
CA ALA A 15 17.78 -6.48 -11.41
C ALA A 15 18.11 -5.96 -12.82
N ALA A 16 17.33 -6.36 -13.82
CA ALA A 16 17.50 -5.90 -15.20
C ALA A 16 17.38 -4.37 -15.32
N ALA A 17 16.38 -3.77 -14.66
CA ALA A 17 16.19 -2.32 -14.65
C ALA A 17 17.34 -1.56 -13.94
N MET A 18 17.93 -2.14 -12.89
CA MET A 18 19.10 -1.57 -12.23
C MET A 18 20.33 -1.60 -13.14
N VAL A 19 20.57 -2.71 -13.86
CA VAL A 19 21.67 -2.80 -14.84
C VAL A 19 21.52 -1.71 -15.91
N GLU A 20 20.35 -1.58 -16.54
CA GLU A 20 20.12 -0.54 -17.57
C GLU A 20 20.44 0.88 -17.07
N ARG A 21 20.07 1.19 -15.82
CA ARG A 21 20.31 2.50 -15.21
C ARG A 21 21.77 2.70 -14.85
N LEU A 22 22.42 1.70 -14.27
CA LEU A 22 23.84 1.76 -13.91
C LEU A 22 24.73 1.89 -15.15
N ASP A 23 24.41 1.21 -16.25
CA ASP A 23 25.11 1.34 -17.55
C ASP A 23 25.02 2.76 -18.12
N ARG A 24 23.96 3.50 -17.76
CA ARG A 24 23.76 4.91 -18.13
C ARG A 24 24.25 5.90 -17.06
N TYR A 25 24.94 5.41 -16.02
CA TYR A 25 25.37 6.21 -14.87
C TYR A 25 24.20 6.90 -14.11
N ASP A 26 22.98 6.38 -14.22
CA ASP A 26 21.82 6.82 -13.44
C ASP A 26 21.76 6.09 -12.09
N HIS A 27 22.69 6.46 -11.20
CA HIS A 27 22.83 5.89 -9.87
C HIS A 27 21.59 6.14 -9.00
N PHE A 28 20.98 7.33 -9.13
CA PHE A 28 19.79 7.72 -8.37
C PHE A 28 18.58 6.87 -8.76
N GLY A 29 18.34 6.70 -10.06
CA GLY A 29 17.26 5.84 -10.53
C GLY A 29 17.48 4.38 -10.15
N ALA A 30 18.72 3.87 -10.21
CA ALA A 30 19.05 2.51 -9.78
C ALA A 30 18.78 2.28 -8.29
N ALA A 31 19.21 3.22 -7.43
CA ALA A 31 18.90 3.18 -6.00
C ALA A 31 17.37 3.26 -5.72
N GLY A 32 16.64 4.01 -6.56
CA GLY A 32 15.17 4.02 -6.55
C GLY A 32 14.55 2.65 -6.83
N GLN A 33 15.05 1.92 -7.85
CA GLN A 33 14.59 0.56 -8.13
C GLN A 33 14.83 -0.39 -6.95
N LEU A 34 16.02 -0.32 -6.34
CA LEU A 34 16.33 -1.11 -5.15
C LEU A 34 15.38 -0.79 -3.99
N SER A 35 15.07 0.49 -3.79
CA SER A 35 14.15 0.93 -2.72
C SER A 35 12.73 0.40 -2.95
N ASN A 36 12.24 0.46 -4.19
CA ASN A 36 10.93 -0.08 -4.58
C ASN A 36 10.85 -1.61 -4.42
N LEU A 37 11.95 -2.32 -4.70
CA LEU A 37 12.04 -3.77 -4.51
C LEU A 37 12.02 -4.14 -3.02
N VAL A 38 12.77 -3.42 -2.18
CA VAL A 38 12.75 -3.64 -0.72
C VAL A 38 11.36 -3.37 -0.14
N ASP A 39 10.67 -2.32 -0.61
CA ASP A 39 9.27 -2.06 -0.26
C ASP A 39 8.35 -3.22 -0.68
N ALA A 40 8.52 -3.76 -1.90
CA ALA A 40 7.76 -4.90 -2.40
C ALA A 40 7.94 -6.14 -1.50
N VAL A 41 9.18 -6.43 -1.10
CA VAL A 41 9.48 -7.56 -0.22
C VAL A 41 8.86 -7.37 1.16
N SER A 42 9.12 -6.21 1.78
CA SER A 42 8.72 -5.94 3.16
C SER A 42 7.20 -5.78 3.31
N ASN A 43 6.62 -4.85 2.55
CA ASN A 43 5.24 -4.42 2.77
C ASN A 43 4.21 -5.29 2.06
N TRP A 44 4.63 -6.07 1.05
CA TRP A 44 3.73 -6.91 0.26
C TRP A 44 4.05 -8.39 0.41
N PHE A 45 5.23 -8.85 -0.03
CA PHE A 45 5.51 -10.29 -0.04
C PHE A 45 5.53 -10.91 1.35
N VAL A 46 6.36 -10.38 2.26
CA VAL A 46 6.51 -10.92 3.63
C VAL A 46 5.20 -10.77 4.41
N ARG A 47 4.59 -9.58 4.33
CA ARG A 47 3.35 -9.29 5.04
C ARG A 47 2.20 -10.21 4.63
N ARG A 48 2.04 -10.46 3.33
CA ARG A 48 0.99 -11.33 2.79
C ARG A 48 1.31 -12.81 2.89
N SER A 49 2.58 -13.17 3.03
CA SER A 49 3.00 -14.55 3.24
C SER A 49 3.10 -14.92 4.73
N ARG A 50 2.72 -14.03 5.66
CA ARG A 50 2.80 -14.25 7.10
C ARG A 50 2.17 -15.58 7.51
N ASP A 51 0.94 -15.86 7.11
CA ASP A 51 0.23 -17.08 7.49
C ASP A 51 0.94 -18.34 6.95
N ARG A 52 1.62 -18.25 5.82
CA ARG A 52 2.43 -19.35 5.27
C ARG A 52 3.67 -19.60 6.12
N PHE A 53 4.32 -18.54 6.61
CA PHE A 53 5.46 -18.67 7.53
C PHE A 53 5.05 -19.26 8.88
N TRP A 54 3.84 -18.95 9.37
CA TRP A 54 3.30 -19.47 10.63
C TRP A 54 2.53 -20.78 10.50
N ALA A 55 2.32 -21.28 9.28
CA ALA A 55 1.62 -22.54 9.06
C ALA A 55 2.30 -23.69 9.81
N ALA A 56 1.48 -24.61 10.33
CA ALA A 56 1.96 -25.83 10.96
C ALA A 56 2.75 -26.70 9.97
N GLY A 57 3.64 -27.54 10.51
CA GLY A 57 4.56 -28.37 9.73
C GLY A 57 5.92 -27.73 9.53
N ARG A 58 6.91 -28.58 9.22
CA ARG A 58 8.30 -28.15 8.98
C ARG A 58 8.44 -27.59 7.56
N ALA A 59 9.36 -26.66 7.36
CA ALA A 59 9.70 -26.17 6.02
C ALA A 59 10.71 -27.14 5.37
N ASP A 60 10.29 -28.36 5.07
CA ASP A 60 11.10 -29.38 4.41
C ASP A 60 10.22 -30.31 3.54
N THR A 61 10.86 -31.22 2.81
CA THR A 61 10.18 -32.20 1.95
C THR A 61 9.87 -33.50 2.70
N GLY A 62 9.91 -33.48 4.03
CA GLY A 62 9.66 -34.65 4.86
C GLY A 62 8.17 -35.01 4.98
N PRO A 63 7.84 -36.12 5.67
CA PRO A 63 6.45 -36.56 5.86
C PRO A 63 5.56 -35.54 6.61
N GLU A 64 6.15 -34.70 7.46
CA GLU A 64 5.49 -33.61 8.19
C GLU A 64 5.80 -32.23 7.59
N GLY A 65 6.34 -32.24 6.37
CA GLY A 65 6.75 -31.07 5.61
C GLY A 65 5.56 -30.29 5.07
N ASN A 66 5.64 -28.97 5.11
CA ASN A 66 4.68 -28.07 4.50
C ASN A 66 5.29 -27.40 3.28
N ALA A 67 4.91 -27.88 2.09
CA ALA A 67 5.43 -27.39 0.82
C ALA A 67 5.17 -25.89 0.61
N HIS A 68 3.99 -25.38 0.97
CA HIS A 68 3.67 -23.96 0.82
C HIS A 68 4.53 -23.06 1.72
N LYS A 69 4.88 -23.54 2.91
CA LYS A 69 5.81 -22.89 3.82
C LYS A 69 7.22 -22.92 3.24
N LEU A 70 7.69 -24.09 2.80
CA LEU A 70 8.99 -24.27 2.17
C LEU A 70 9.19 -23.34 0.95
N ASP A 71 8.20 -23.26 0.05
CA ASP A 71 8.23 -22.36 -1.11
C ASP A 71 8.37 -20.88 -0.72
N ALA A 72 7.70 -20.46 0.37
CA ALA A 72 7.79 -19.08 0.86
C ALA A 72 9.19 -18.77 1.39
N TYR A 73 9.78 -19.70 2.15
CA TYR A 73 11.15 -19.57 2.66
C TYR A 73 12.18 -19.52 1.53
N TRP A 74 12.07 -20.42 0.53
CA TRP A 74 12.97 -20.40 -0.62
C TRP A 74 12.86 -19.11 -1.43
N THR A 75 11.63 -18.66 -1.70
CA THR A 75 11.43 -17.42 -2.44
C THR A 75 12.01 -16.21 -1.70
N LEU A 76 11.78 -16.12 -0.38
CA LEU A 76 12.35 -15.06 0.44
C LEU A 76 13.87 -15.12 0.45
N TYR A 77 14.45 -16.31 0.62
CA TYR A 77 15.89 -16.55 0.64
C TYR A 77 16.56 -16.07 -0.65
N GLU A 78 16.08 -16.54 -1.81
CA GLU A 78 16.59 -16.15 -3.13
C GLU A 78 16.47 -14.64 -3.37
N THR A 79 15.36 -14.05 -2.94
CA THR A 79 15.12 -12.62 -3.07
C THR A 79 16.10 -11.81 -2.22
N LEU A 80 16.32 -12.21 -0.96
CA LEU A 80 17.25 -11.52 -0.05
C LEU A 80 18.70 -11.64 -0.51
N LEU A 81 19.13 -12.82 -1.02
CA LEU A 81 20.46 -12.98 -1.60
C LEU A 81 20.65 -12.12 -2.86
N THR A 82 19.62 -11.98 -3.68
CA THR A 82 19.67 -11.11 -4.85
C THR A 82 19.72 -9.64 -4.45
N ILE A 83 18.93 -9.21 -3.46
CA ILE A 83 19.00 -7.86 -2.89
C ILE A 83 20.38 -7.57 -2.32
N ALA A 84 20.99 -8.49 -1.56
CA ALA A 84 22.32 -8.29 -0.99
C ALA A 84 23.36 -7.97 -2.08
N ARG A 85 23.32 -8.71 -3.21
CA ARG A 85 24.19 -8.49 -4.37
C ARG A 85 23.88 -7.19 -5.11
N LEU A 86 22.61 -6.91 -5.41
CA LEU A 86 22.18 -5.66 -6.07
C LEU A 86 22.55 -4.42 -5.25
N ALA A 87 22.45 -4.51 -3.93
CA ALA A 87 22.70 -3.44 -2.98
C ALA A 87 24.20 -3.25 -2.65
N ALA A 88 25.05 -4.23 -2.96
CA ALA A 88 26.47 -4.21 -2.56
C ALA A 88 27.24 -2.95 -3.02
N PRO A 89 27.04 -2.40 -4.23
CA PRO A 89 27.68 -1.15 -4.65
C PRO A 89 27.20 0.10 -3.89
N PHE A 90 26.03 0.04 -3.23
CA PHE A 90 25.40 1.17 -2.55
C PHE A 90 25.56 1.13 -1.03
N VAL A 91 25.43 -0.06 -0.42
CA VAL A 91 25.44 -0.27 1.03
C VAL A 91 26.34 -1.48 1.41
N PRO A 92 27.66 -1.39 1.16
CA PRO A 92 28.54 -2.55 1.11
C PRO A 92 28.62 -3.36 2.40
N PHE A 93 28.56 -2.71 3.57
CA PHE A 93 28.64 -3.39 4.86
C PHE A 93 27.36 -4.14 5.23
N ALA A 94 26.19 -3.55 4.93
CA ALA A 94 24.91 -4.18 5.18
C ALA A 94 24.72 -5.39 4.25
N SER A 95 25.03 -5.23 2.96
CA SER A 95 25.03 -6.32 1.99
C SER A 95 25.97 -7.47 2.39
N GLU A 96 27.18 -7.14 2.86
CA GLU A 96 28.14 -8.15 3.32
C GLU A 96 27.59 -8.92 4.55
N ALA A 97 27.03 -8.22 5.54
CA ALA A 97 26.46 -8.86 6.72
C ALA A 97 25.31 -9.81 6.36
N ILE A 98 24.44 -9.43 5.43
CA ILE A 98 23.35 -10.27 4.93
C ILE A 98 23.92 -11.50 4.20
N TRP A 99 24.92 -11.32 3.34
CA TRP A 99 25.54 -12.41 2.58
C TRP A 99 26.27 -13.41 3.49
N GLN A 100 27.04 -12.96 4.46
CA GLN A 100 27.71 -13.84 5.42
C GLN A 100 26.71 -14.71 6.20
N ASN A 101 25.61 -14.09 6.64
CA ASN A 101 24.58 -14.79 7.40
C ASN A 101 23.81 -15.79 6.54
N LEU A 102 23.33 -15.37 5.37
CA LEU A 102 22.42 -16.20 4.57
C LEU A 102 23.14 -17.14 3.60
N ALA A 103 24.22 -16.71 2.95
CA ALA A 103 24.92 -17.52 1.94
C ALA A 103 26.07 -18.31 2.56
N VAL A 104 27.04 -17.64 3.18
CA VAL A 104 28.26 -18.30 3.67
C VAL A 104 27.97 -19.29 4.80
N THR A 105 27.10 -18.92 5.74
CA THR A 105 26.73 -19.83 6.85
C THR A 105 25.97 -21.07 6.35
N ALA A 106 25.09 -20.92 5.35
CA ALA A 106 24.29 -22.03 4.84
C ALA A 106 25.05 -22.94 3.86
N CYS A 107 25.90 -22.34 3.01
CA CYS A 107 26.50 -23.02 1.86
C CYS A 107 28.02 -23.20 1.97
N GLY A 108 28.68 -22.57 2.96
CA GLY A 108 30.12 -22.69 3.19
C GLY A 108 30.95 -22.28 1.97
N SER A 109 31.93 -23.11 1.61
CA SER A 109 32.85 -22.87 0.49
C SER A 109 32.25 -23.06 -0.90
N SER A 110 30.95 -23.41 -1.02
CA SER A 110 30.27 -23.53 -2.32
C SER A 110 29.81 -22.20 -2.90
N VAL A 111 29.92 -21.10 -2.14
CA VAL A 111 29.61 -19.73 -2.56
C VAL A 111 30.82 -18.82 -2.33
N PRO A 112 30.94 -17.68 -3.04
CA PRO A 112 32.00 -16.71 -2.77
C PRO A 112 32.03 -16.24 -1.31
N PRO A 113 33.22 -16.06 -0.72
CA PRO A 113 33.36 -15.73 0.70
C PRO A 113 32.99 -14.28 1.04
N SER A 114 32.60 -13.45 0.07
CA SER A 114 32.09 -12.09 0.26
C SER A 114 31.14 -11.75 -0.89
N VAL A 115 30.14 -10.91 -0.64
CA VAL A 115 29.20 -10.46 -1.67
C VAL A 115 29.91 -9.68 -2.78
N HIS A 116 31.01 -9.00 -2.43
CA HIS A 116 31.81 -8.18 -3.35
C HIS A 116 32.67 -9.02 -4.32
N LEU A 117 32.67 -10.34 -4.15
CA LEU A 117 33.33 -11.30 -5.04
C LEU A 117 32.30 -12.11 -5.87
N THR A 118 31.04 -11.68 -5.87
CA THR A 118 29.97 -12.30 -6.67
C THR A 118 29.77 -11.56 -7.98
N ASP A 119 29.24 -12.26 -8.99
CA ASP A 119 28.75 -11.63 -10.20
C ASP A 119 27.54 -10.73 -9.90
N TYR A 120 27.50 -9.56 -10.53
CA TYR A 120 26.39 -8.64 -10.37
C TYR A 120 25.11 -9.22 -11.01
N PRO A 121 23.96 -9.24 -10.31
CA PRO A 121 22.74 -9.82 -10.86
C PRO A 121 22.23 -9.02 -12.05
N THR A 122 22.00 -9.69 -13.18
CA THR A 122 21.48 -9.08 -14.42
C THR A 122 20.00 -9.33 -14.66
N GLY A 123 19.37 -10.19 -13.86
CA GLY A 123 18.00 -10.66 -14.05
C GLY A 123 17.89 -11.77 -15.11
N VAL A 124 16.94 -12.68 -14.90
CA VAL A 124 16.66 -13.80 -15.80
C VAL A 124 15.30 -13.58 -16.46
N GLU A 125 15.29 -13.18 -17.73
CA GLU A 125 14.06 -12.83 -18.46
C GLU A 125 13.03 -13.97 -18.48
N SER A 126 13.46 -15.24 -18.54
CA SER A 126 12.54 -16.39 -18.53
C SER A 126 11.79 -16.58 -17.20
N LEU A 127 12.22 -15.90 -16.14
CA LEU A 127 11.54 -15.89 -14.84
C LEU A 127 10.65 -14.65 -14.66
N VAL A 128 10.62 -13.74 -15.62
CA VAL A 128 9.82 -12.50 -15.54
C VAL A 128 8.47 -12.70 -16.20
N ASP A 129 7.44 -12.86 -15.38
CA ASP A 129 6.05 -12.69 -15.82
C ASP A 129 5.71 -11.20 -15.83
N ARG A 130 5.89 -10.55 -16.99
CA ARG A 130 5.71 -9.10 -17.15
C ARG A 130 4.27 -8.64 -16.87
N ASP A 131 3.28 -9.45 -17.22
CA ASP A 131 1.88 -9.09 -16.97
C ASP A 131 1.56 -9.19 -15.48
N LEU A 132 2.04 -10.23 -14.79
CA LEU A 132 1.90 -10.35 -13.34
C LEU A 132 2.57 -9.19 -12.59
N VAL A 133 3.81 -8.83 -12.96
CA VAL A 133 4.51 -7.67 -12.38
C VAL A 133 3.70 -6.38 -12.58
N ARG A 134 3.23 -6.13 -13.80
CA ARG A 134 2.42 -4.94 -14.13
C ARG A 134 1.12 -4.89 -13.32
N ARG A 135 0.40 -6.01 -13.23
CA ARG A 135 -0.87 -6.09 -12.51
C ARG A 135 -0.71 -5.98 -11.00
N MET A 136 0.35 -6.55 -10.44
CA MET A 136 0.68 -6.36 -9.02
C MET A 136 1.13 -4.93 -8.73
N ALA A 137 1.87 -4.29 -9.64
CA ALA A 137 2.16 -2.86 -9.54
C ALA A 137 0.87 -2.03 -9.49
N LEU A 138 -0.13 -2.35 -10.33
CA LEU A 138 -1.44 -1.68 -10.28
C LEU A 138 -2.14 -1.84 -8.92
N VAL A 139 -2.14 -3.05 -8.34
CA VAL A 139 -2.68 -3.29 -6.98
C VAL A 139 -1.96 -2.41 -5.95
N ARG A 140 -0.63 -2.36 -6.03
CA ARG A 140 0.21 -1.57 -5.11
C ARG A 140 -0.04 -0.07 -5.27
N ASP A 141 -0.16 0.41 -6.49
CA ASP A 141 -0.43 1.81 -6.83
C ASP A 141 -1.81 2.24 -6.33
N VAL A 142 -2.84 1.41 -6.53
CA VAL A 142 -4.19 1.65 -5.98
C VAL A 142 -4.16 1.76 -4.46
N SER A 143 -3.46 0.85 -3.77
CA SER A 143 -3.31 0.93 -2.31
C SER A 143 -2.51 2.16 -1.87
N SER A 144 -1.48 2.54 -2.62
CA SER A 144 -0.71 3.77 -2.33
C SER A 144 -1.57 5.02 -2.46
N LEU A 145 -2.33 5.13 -3.56
CA LEU A 145 -3.25 6.23 -3.81
C LEU A 145 -4.37 6.29 -2.76
N GLY A 146 -4.95 5.16 -2.37
CA GLY A 146 -5.94 5.13 -1.29
C GLY A 146 -5.37 5.63 0.04
N ARG A 147 -4.12 5.26 0.40
CA ARG A 147 -3.46 5.82 1.59
C ARG A 147 -3.19 7.32 1.46
N ALA A 148 -2.77 7.78 0.29
CA ALA A 148 -2.58 9.21 0.02
C ALA A 148 -3.90 9.99 0.15
N ALA A 149 -5.01 9.45 -0.35
CA ALA A 149 -6.34 10.03 -0.21
C ALA A 149 -6.76 10.13 1.26
N ARG A 150 -6.51 9.09 2.07
CA ARG A 150 -6.74 9.11 3.52
C ARG A 150 -5.90 10.17 4.23
N ALA A 151 -4.62 10.26 3.87
CA ALA A 151 -3.69 11.21 4.49
C ALA A 151 -4.07 12.67 4.22
N ALA A 152 -4.61 12.97 3.02
CA ALA A 152 -5.05 14.31 2.65
C ALA A 152 -6.12 14.88 3.60
N GLU A 153 -7.04 14.04 4.08
CA GLU A 153 -8.07 14.41 5.09
C GLU A 153 -7.73 13.93 6.52
N LYS A 154 -6.47 13.55 6.77
CA LYS A 154 -6.00 13.10 8.09
C LYS A 154 -6.81 11.93 8.68
N LEU A 155 -7.36 11.06 7.82
CA LEU A 155 -8.07 9.85 8.25
C LEU A 155 -7.06 8.81 8.77
N LYS A 156 -7.13 8.49 10.07
CA LYS A 156 -6.21 7.55 10.73
C LYS A 156 -6.23 6.18 10.06
N VAL A 157 -5.08 5.55 9.85
CA VAL A 157 -4.99 4.24 9.16
C VAL A 157 -5.78 3.13 9.89
N ARG A 158 -5.80 3.15 11.23
CA ARG A 158 -6.53 2.17 12.05
C ARG A 158 -8.05 2.38 12.08
N GLN A 159 -8.55 3.55 11.67
CA GLN A 159 -9.99 3.81 11.52
C GLN A 159 -10.52 3.07 10.26
N PRO A 160 -11.35 2.03 10.38
CA PRO A 160 -11.94 1.40 9.21
C PRO A 160 -12.86 2.37 8.48
N LEU A 161 -12.85 2.31 7.15
CA LEU A 161 -13.73 3.09 6.27
C LEU A 161 -14.69 2.15 5.53
N SER A 162 -15.83 2.68 5.09
CA SER A 162 -16.88 1.85 4.49
C SER A 162 -16.48 1.30 3.13
N LYS A 163 -15.93 2.14 2.25
CA LYS A 163 -15.73 1.77 0.85
C LYS A 163 -14.56 2.50 0.19
N VAL A 164 -13.88 1.79 -0.71
CA VAL A 164 -12.99 2.35 -1.72
C VAL A 164 -13.56 2.07 -3.11
N GLU A 165 -13.45 3.04 -4.01
CA GLU A 165 -13.74 2.89 -5.43
C GLU A 165 -12.52 3.26 -6.28
N VAL A 166 -12.31 2.49 -7.35
CA VAL A 166 -11.20 2.71 -8.28
C VAL A 166 -11.75 3.05 -9.65
N ILE A 167 -11.34 4.22 -10.15
CA ILE A 167 -11.57 4.66 -11.53
C ILE A 167 -10.29 4.36 -12.30
N LEU A 168 -10.32 3.36 -13.16
CA LEU A 168 -9.17 3.02 -14.00
C LEU A 168 -8.99 4.06 -15.10
N ALA A 169 -7.73 4.39 -15.39
CA ALA A 169 -7.39 5.17 -16.57
C ALA A 169 -7.69 4.36 -17.84
N ASP A 170 -7.97 5.08 -18.93
CA ASP A 170 -8.36 4.49 -20.21
C ASP A 170 -7.23 3.62 -20.79
N ALA A 171 -7.60 2.45 -21.34
CA ALA A 171 -6.67 1.40 -21.78
C ALA A 171 -5.65 1.89 -22.82
N SER A 172 -6.04 2.86 -23.65
CA SER A 172 -5.19 3.43 -24.68
C SER A 172 -4.10 4.37 -24.15
N ALA A 173 -4.22 4.88 -22.91
CA ALA A 173 -3.34 5.93 -22.37
C ALA A 173 -2.22 5.39 -21.47
N THR A 174 -2.40 4.24 -20.82
CA THR A 174 -1.49 3.75 -19.77
C THR A 174 -0.96 2.34 -20.02
N GLY A 175 -1.34 1.72 -21.14
CA GLY A 175 -1.05 0.31 -21.40
C GLY A 175 -1.81 -0.63 -20.46
N SER A 176 -2.88 -0.15 -19.82
CA SER A 176 -3.79 -1.02 -19.07
C SER A 176 -4.41 -2.06 -20.00
N GLY A 177 -4.31 -3.31 -19.59
CA GLY A 177 -4.71 -4.46 -20.39
C GLY A 177 -6.20 -4.77 -20.22
N PRO A 178 -6.84 -5.43 -21.19
CA PRO A 178 -8.13 -6.07 -20.96
C PRO A 178 -8.00 -7.03 -19.77
N GLY A 179 -8.78 -6.78 -18.70
CA GLY A 179 -8.78 -7.60 -17.49
C GLY A 179 -8.20 -6.95 -16.23
N ASP A 180 -7.69 -5.72 -16.29
CA ASP A 180 -7.17 -5.01 -15.10
C ASP A 180 -8.24 -4.79 -14.02
N ALA A 181 -9.47 -4.47 -14.42
CA ALA A 181 -10.61 -4.39 -13.51
C ALA A 181 -10.88 -5.73 -12.82
N ALA A 182 -10.94 -6.82 -13.59
CA ALA A 182 -11.15 -8.16 -13.05
C ALA A 182 -9.99 -8.63 -12.16
N TRP A 183 -8.76 -8.21 -12.47
CA TRP A 183 -7.59 -8.48 -11.63
C TRP A 183 -7.72 -7.78 -10.29
N LEU A 184 -8.05 -6.49 -10.27
CA LEU A 184 -8.26 -5.74 -9.03
C LEU A 184 -9.42 -6.31 -8.21
N GLU A 185 -10.53 -6.69 -8.86
CA GLU A 185 -11.66 -7.35 -8.20
C GLU A 185 -11.25 -8.69 -7.58
N ALA A 186 -10.45 -9.51 -8.28
CA ALA A 186 -9.93 -10.78 -7.74
C ALA A 186 -8.94 -10.58 -6.57
N HIS A 187 -8.35 -9.38 -6.45
CA HIS A 187 -7.41 -9.01 -5.39
C HIS A 187 -7.97 -7.92 -4.46
N ALA A 188 -9.30 -7.77 -4.44
CA ALA A 188 -9.99 -6.75 -3.66
C ALA A 188 -9.62 -6.84 -2.18
N ASP A 189 -9.53 -8.05 -1.63
CA ASP A 189 -9.13 -8.27 -0.23
C ASP A 189 -7.75 -7.69 0.08
N LEU A 190 -6.81 -7.77 -0.87
CA LEU A 190 -5.50 -7.14 -0.70
C LEU A 190 -5.65 -5.64 -0.52
N ILE A 191 -6.41 -5.00 -1.39
CA ILE A 191 -6.61 -3.54 -1.36
C ILE A 191 -7.38 -3.14 -0.09
N CYS A 192 -8.41 -3.92 0.28
CA CYS A 192 -9.21 -3.70 1.47
C CYS A 192 -8.39 -3.74 2.75
N ASP A 193 -7.53 -4.75 2.89
CA ASP A 193 -6.62 -4.89 4.03
C ASP A 193 -5.58 -3.77 4.08
N GLU A 194 -5.00 -3.40 2.93
CA GLU A 194 -4.00 -2.32 2.88
C GLU A 194 -4.58 -0.95 3.26
N LEU A 195 -5.82 -0.72 2.87
CA LEU A 195 -6.51 0.54 3.06
C LEU A 195 -7.37 0.57 4.32
N ASN A 196 -7.57 -0.56 4.99
CA ASN A 196 -8.52 -0.72 6.08
C ASN A 196 -9.92 -0.19 5.68
N VAL A 197 -10.48 -0.79 4.62
CA VAL A 197 -11.81 -0.48 4.09
C VAL A 197 -12.64 -1.77 4.03
N LYS A 198 -13.96 -1.64 4.17
CA LYS A 198 -14.87 -2.81 4.20
C LYS A 198 -15.24 -3.34 2.82
N GLN A 199 -15.22 -2.49 1.81
CA GLN A 199 -15.67 -2.83 0.47
C GLN A 199 -14.79 -2.17 -0.59
N PHE A 200 -14.55 -2.91 -1.68
CA PHE A 200 -13.87 -2.46 -2.88
C PHE A 200 -14.85 -2.55 -4.07
N GLU A 201 -14.87 -1.53 -4.92
CA GLU A 201 -15.63 -1.55 -6.18
C GLU A 201 -14.83 -0.88 -7.31
N ILE A 202 -15.01 -1.36 -8.54
CA ILE A 202 -14.58 -0.65 -9.75
C ILE A 202 -15.65 0.39 -10.10
N CYS A 203 -15.24 1.66 -10.16
CA CYS A 203 -16.12 2.76 -10.45
C CYS A 203 -16.45 2.82 -11.95
N ARG A 204 -17.75 2.75 -12.28
CA ARG A 204 -18.24 2.89 -13.66
C ARG A 204 -18.85 4.26 -13.95
N GLU A 205 -19.16 5.04 -12.92
CA GLU A 205 -19.75 6.37 -13.01
C GLU A 205 -18.93 7.38 -12.19
N PRO A 206 -17.73 7.78 -12.67
CA PRO A 206 -16.80 8.64 -11.93
C PRO A 206 -17.42 9.96 -11.45
N ASP A 207 -18.33 10.51 -12.24
CA ASP A 207 -19.02 11.77 -11.96
C ASP A 207 -19.86 11.73 -10.67
N ARG A 208 -20.12 10.55 -10.08
CA ARG A 208 -20.75 10.45 -8.76
C ARG A 208 -19.83 10.88 -7.62
N TYR A 209 -18.52 10.76 -7.80
CA TYR A 209 -17.54 10.87 -6.71
C TYR A 209 -16.52 11.97 -6.91
N ILE A 210 -16.18 12.25 -8.17
CA ILE A 210 -15.22 13.29 -8.51
C ILE A 210 -15.85 14.33 -9.42
N SER A 211 -15.25 15.52 -9.40
CA SER A 211 -15.47 16.57 -10.37
C SER A 211 -14.12 16.90 -11.00
N ARG A 212 -14.12 17.07 -12.32
CA ARG A 212 -12.93 17.48 -13.08
C ARG A 212 -13.12 18.91 -13.57
N ALA A 213 -12.11 19.73 -13.34
CA ALA A 213 -11.99 21.04 -13.93
C ALA A 213 -10.80 21.05 -14.88
N VAL A 214 -10.96 21.65 -16.05
CA VAL A 214 -9.86 21.90 -16.98
C VAL A 214 -9.40 23.34 -16.79
N LEU A 215 -8.14 23.50 -16.39
CA LEU A 215 -7.50 24.80 -16.20
C LEU A 215 -6.47 25.03 -17.30
N PRO A 216 -6.25 26.27 -17.76
CA PRO A 216 -5.18 26.54 -18.72
C PRO A 216 -3.80 26.48 -18.06
N ASP A 217 -2.82 25.87 -18.73
CA ASP A 217 -1.41 26.06 -18.37
C ASP A 217 -0.95 27.42 -18.89
N LEU A 218 -0.92 28.41 -17.99
CA LEU A 218 -0.53 29.77 -18.31
C LEU A 218 0.92 29.89 -18.80
N LYS A 219 1.82 28.96 -18.42
CA LYS A 219 3.22 28.99 -18.86
C LYS A 219 3.34 28.58 -20.33
N LYS A 220 2.56 27.60 -20.78
CA LYS A 220 2.55 27.15 -22.18
C LYS A 220 1.69 28.04 -23.09
N LEU A 221 0.50 28.41 -22.62
CA LEU A 221 -0.45 29.20 -23.39
C LEU A 221 -0.10 30.69 -23.45
N GLY A 222 0.60 31.23 -22.46
CA GLY A 222 0.97 32.64 -22.40
C GLY A 222 1.76 33.14 -23.62
N PRO A 223 2.90 32.50 -23.97
CA PRO A 223 3.69 32.85 -25.15
C PRO A 223 2.92 32.70 -26.47
N ARG A 224 2.01 31.73 -26.56
CA ARG A 224 1.24 31.44 -27.80
C ARG A 224 0.08 32.41 -28.03
N LEU A 225 -0.63 32.80 -26.97
CA LEU A 225 -1.90 33.52 -27.09
C LEU A 225 -1.80 35.02 -26.76
N GLY A 226 -0.76 35.45 -26.04
CA GLY A 226 -0.52 36.87 -25.73
C GLY A 226 -1.78 37.59 -25.24
N LYS A 227 -2.30 38.51 -26.06
CA LYS A 227 -3.48 39.35 -25.74
C LYS A 227 -4.80 38.58 -25.65
N ASP A 228 -4.89 37.39 -26.26
CA ASP A 228 -6.09 36.55 -26.22
C ASP A 228 -6.08 35.54 -25.07
N LEU A 229 -4.99 35.47 -24.28
CA LEU A 229 -4.88 34.58 -23.11
C LEU A 229 -6.05 34.74 -22.12
N PRO A 230 -6.50 35.95 -21.73
CA PRO A 230 -7.62 36.09 -20.81
C PRO A 230 -8.93 35.52 -21.38
N LYS A 231 -9.16 35.69 -22.69
CA LYS A 231 -10.33 35.14 -23.39
C LYS A 231 -10.29 33.63 -23.44
N ALA A 232 -9.12 33.06 -23.75
CA ALA A 232 -8.91 31.62 -23.79
C ALA A 232 -9.09 30.99 -22.40
N ARG A 233 -8.54 31.62 -21.35
CA ARG A 233 -8.74 31.17 -19.97
C ARG A 233 -10.22 31.10 -19.59
N ASP A 234 -10.97 32.16 -19.88
CA ASP A 234 -12.40 32.21 -19.59
C ASP A 234 -13.18 31.16 -20.40
N ALA A 235 -12.80 30.95 -21.67
CA ALA A 235 -13.43 29.95 -22.53
C ALA A 235 -13.16 28.51 -22.06
N ILE A 236 -11.91 28.20 -21.70
CA ILE A 236 -11.50 26.89 -21.15
C ILE A 236 -12.22 26.61 -19.84
N THR A 237 -12.29 27.59 -18.94
CA THR A 237 -12.91 27.43 -17.62
C THR A 237 -14.43 27.23 -17.69
N LYS A 238 -15.08 27.77 -18.73
CA LYS A 238 -16.54 27.64 -18.97
C LYS A 238 -16.90 26.45 -19.86
N ALA A 239 -15.92 25.84 -20.54
CA ALA A 239 -16.16 24.68 -21.38
C ALA A 239 -16.59 23.49 -20.52
N ASP A 240 -17.38 22.58 -21.11
CA ASP A 240 -17.69 21.30 -20.49
C ASP A 240 -16.38 20.48 -20.38
N PRO A 241 -15.91 20.18 -19.16
CA PRO A 241 -14.67 19.43 -18.95
C PRO A 241 -14.70 18.05 -19.62
N ALA A 242 -15.84 17.37 -19.62
CA ALA A 242 -15.96 16.03 -20.18
C ALA A 242 -15.81 16.05 -21.70
N LEU A 243 -16.48 16.98 -22.38
CA LEU A 243 -16.36 17.15 -23.83
C LEU A 243 -14.95 17.58 -24.25
N LEU A 244 -14.34 18.48 -23.47
CA LEU A 244 -13.01 19.00 -23.77
C LEU A 244 -11.94 17.90 -23.63
N LEU A 245 -11.98 17.13 -22.54
CA LEU A 245 -11.06 16.02 -22.30
C LEU A 245 -11.27 14.89 -23.32
N ALA A 246 -12.52 14.57 -23.66
CA ALA A 246 -12.81 13.56 -24.69
C ALA A 246 -12.24 13.95 -26.06
N ALA A 247 -12.34 15.22 -26.46
CA ALA A 247 -11.74 15.72 -27.70
C ALA A 247 -10.20 15.66 -27.65
N LEU A 248 -9.59 16.10 -26.55
CA LEU A 248 -8.13 16.04 -26.37
C LEU A 248 -7.60 14.59 -26.45
N HIS A 249 -8.29 13.63 -25.84
CA HIS A 249 -7.91 12.22 -25.88
C HIS A 249 -8.10 11.59 -27.26
N ARG A 250 -9.24 11.85 -27.92
CA ARG A 250 -9.58 11.21 -29.21
C ARG A 250 -8.78 11.80 -30.37
N ASP A 251 -8.68 13.13 -30.42
CA ASP A 251 -8.20 13.84 -31.60
C ASP A 251 -6.78 14.42 -31.40
N GLY A 252 -6.20 14.27 -30.21
CA GLY A 252 -4.92 14.87 -29.80
C GLY A 252 -4.97 16.39 -29.66
N LYS A 253 -6.15 16.99 -29.86
CA LYS A 253 -6.38 18.43 -29.80
C LYS A 253 -7.86 18.74 -29.58
N ALA A 254 -8.15 19.90 -29.00
CA ALA A 254 -9.50 20.40 -28.87
C ALA A 254 -9.61 21.85 -29.32
N THR A 255 -10.69 22.19 -30.01
CA THR A 255 -10.92 23.56 -30.49
C THR A 255 -11.99 24.23 -29.65
N ILE A 256 -11.65 25.38 -29.05
CA ILE A 256 -12.59 26.19 -28.25
C ILE A 256 -12.82 27.54 -28.93
N ALA A 257 -14.08 27.97 -29.00
CA ALA A 257 -14.44 29.30 -29.49
C ALA A 257 -14.13 30.38 -28.44
N LEU A 258 -13.51 31.49 -28.87
CA LEU A 258 -13.16 32.60 -27.99
C LEU A 258 -14.31 33.63 -27.91
N PRO A 259 -14.54 34.24 -26.72
CA PRO A 259 -15.43 35.39 -26.59
C PRO A 259 -15.01 36.54 -27.53
N GLY A 260 -15.93 36.99 -28.39
CA GLY A 260 -15.68 38.07 -29.35
C GLY A 260 -15.18 37.62 -30.73
N GLY A 261 -15.15 36.31 -31.01
CA GLY A 261 -14.80 35.74 -32.31
C GLY A 261 -13.40 35.14 -32.37
N GLY A 262 -13.25 34.08 -33.18
CA GLY A 262 -12.02 33.29 -33.28
C GLY A 262 -12.08 31.97 -32.50
N THR A 263 -11.07 31.12 -32.71
CA THR A 263 -10.94 29.81 -32.07
C THR A 263 -9.51 29.58 -31.60
N VAL A 264 -9.35 28.84 -30.50
CA VAL A 264 -8.04 28.37 -30.03
C VAL A 264 -7.99 26.85 -30.14
N VAL A 265 -6.85 26.32 -30.60
CA VAL A 265 -6.56 24.89 -30.61
C VAL A 265 -5.68 24.59 -29.41
N LEU A 266 -6.17 23.70 -28.56
CA LEU A 266 -5.51 23.22 -27.35
C LEU A 266 -4.95 21.83 -27.60
N GLU A 267 -3.74 21.59 -27.13
CA GLU A 267 -3.10 20.29 -27.04
C GLU A 267 -3.18 19.79 -25.58
N PRO A 268 -2.97 18.49 -25.29
CA PRO A 268 -3.02 17.95 -23.93
C PRO A 268 -2.12 18.70 -22.95
N ASP A 269 -0.97 19.15 -23.46
CA ASP A 269 0.06 19.88 -22.74
C ASP A 269 -0.30 21.35 -22.42
N ASP A 270 -1.35 21.90 -23.04
CA ASP A 270 -1.81 23.27 -22.81
C ASP A 270 -2.77 23.38 -21.61
N VAL A 271 -3.21 22.24 -21.06
CA VAL A 271 -4.23 22.20 -20.02
C VAL A 271 -3.77 21.40 -18.81
N ILE A 272 -4.27 21.81 -17.65
CA ILE A 272 -4.09 21.14 -16.36
C ILE A 272 -5.45 20.61 -15.95
N VAL A 273 -5.55 19.29 -15.82
CA VAL A 273 -6.75 18.64 -15.29
C VAL A 273 -6.65 18.63 -13.78
N ARG A 274 -7.63 19.23 -13.12
CA ARG A 274 -7.75 19.20 -11.67
C ARG A 274 -8.94 18.33 -11.28
N THR A 275 -8.65 17.20 -10.65
CA THR A 275 -9.65 16.33 -10.04
C THR A 275 -9.91 16.76 -8.60
N THR A 276 -11.17 16.90 -8.22
CA THR A 276 -11.60 17.21 -6.84
C THR A 276 -12.68 16.24 -6.41
N ALA A 277 -12.52 15.63 -5.24
CA ALA A 277 -13.52 14.75 -4.66
C ALA A 277 -14.78 15.54 -4.24
N LYS A 278 -15.95 14.92 -4.40
CA LYS A 278 -17.23 15.45 -3.93
C LYS A 278 -17.38 15.25 -2.42
N GLU A 279 -18.35 15.93 -1.82
CA GLU A 279 -18.63 15.83 -0.38
C GLU A 279 -18.85 14.37 0.06
N GLY A 280 -18.25 13.99 1.19
CA GLY A 280 -18.28 12.62 1.71
C GLY A 280 -17.25 11.66 1.09
N TRP A 281 -16.40 12.15 0.18
CA TRP A 281 -15.36 11.39 -0.48
C TRP A 281 -14.00 12.09 -0.43
N VAL A 282 -12.95 11.29 -0.49
CA VAL A 282 -11.57 11.75 -0.65
C VAL A 282 -10.96 11.03 -1.83
N ALA A 283 -10.14 11.71 -2.62
CA ALA A 283 -9.56 11.10 -3.81
C ALA A 283 -8.08 11.41 -3.94
N ALA A 284 -7.35 10.47 -4.51
CA ALA A 284 -6.00 10.66 -5.00
C ALA A 284 -5.92 10.17 -6.45
N GLU A 285 -5.21 10.92 -7.27
CA GLU A 285 -5.03 10.63 -8.70
C GLU A 285 -3.58 10.22 -8.96
N GLY A 286 -3.42 9.12 -9.69
CA GLY A 286 -2.14 8.65 -10.20
C GLY A 286 -2.22 8.32 -11.69
N PRO A 287 -1.10 7.90 -12.29
CA PRO A 287 -1.04 7.68 -13.74
C PRO A 287 -2.03 6.62 -14.24
N GLN A 288 -2.24 5.56 -13.46
CA GLN A 288 -3.03 4.39 -13.87
C GLN A 288 -4.48 4.41 -13.35
N ALA A 289 -4.75 5.18 -12.30
CA ALA A 289 -6.06 5.18 -11.65
C ALA A 289 -6.30 6.44 -10.81
N VAL A 290 -7.57 6.75 -10.59
CA VAL A 290 -8.03 7.61 -9.50
C VAL A 290 -8.67 6.72 -8.45
N VAL A 291 -8.22 6.85 -7.21
CA VAL A 291 -8.77 6.10 -6.07
C VAL A 291 -9.57 7.04 -5.21
N VAL A 292 -10.83 6.67 -4.96
CA VAL A 292 -11.76 7.42 -4.14
C VAL A 292 -12.10 6.61 -2.91
N VAL A 293 -12.06 7.21 -1.73
CA VAL A 293 -12.36 6.55 -0.45
C VAL A 293 -13.50 7.31 0.24
N ALA A 294 -14.46 6.58 0.80
CA ALA A 294 -15.55 7.18 1.57
C ALA A 294 -15.00 7.73 2.89
N SER A 295 -15.28 9.00 3.20
CA SER A 295 -14.79 9.66 4.42
C SER A 295 -15.81 9.70 5.56
N GLN A 296 -17.09 9.46 5.28
CA GLN A 296 -18.14 9.44 6.29
C GLN A 296 -18.03 8.19 7.17
N LEU A 297 -17.99 8.40 8.48
CA LEU A 297 -17.91 7.33 9.48
C LEU A 297 -19.29 7.03 10.05
N THR A 298 -19.67 5.76 10.07
CA THR A 298 -20.84 5.29 10.81
C THR A 298 -20.44 5.02 12.27
N PRO A 299 -21.39 5.02 13.22
CA PRO A 299 -21.10 4.68 14.63
C PRO A 299 -20.42 3.30 14.79
N ALA A 300 -20.76 2.34 13.94
CA ALA A 300 -20.11 1.02 13.94
C ALA A 300 -18.64 1.10 13.51
N LEU A 301 -18.32 1.89 12.48
CA LEU A 301 -16.94 2.09 12.03
C LEU A 301 -16.11 2.82 13.10
N VAL A 302 -16.67 3.82 13.77
CA VAL A 302 -15.99 4.51 14.89
C VAL A 302 -15.68 3.52 16.02
N ALA A 303 -16.67 2.72 16.44
CA ALA A 303 -16.46 1.70 17.47
C ALA A 303 -15.36 0.70 17.10
N GLU A 304 -15.33 0.20 15.86
CA GLU A 304 -14.25 -0.66 15.40
C GLU A 304 -12.87 0.04 15.37
N GLY A 305 -12.85 1.33 15.01
CA GLY A 305 -11.64 2.16 15.05
C GLY A 305 -11.05 2.24 16.45
N LEU A 306 -11.89 2.54 17.45
CA LEU A 306 -11.51 2.55 18.86
C LEU A 306 -10.94 1.19 19.30
N VAL A 307 -11.60 0.09 18.95
CA VAL A 307 -11.14 -1.27 19.29
C VAL A 307 -9.77 -1.57 18.68
N ARG A 308 -9.50 -1.13 17.45
CA ARG A 308 -8.20 -1.31 16.80
C ARG A 308 -7.09 -0.48 17.45
N GLU A 309 -7.40 0.70 17.94
CA GLU A 309 -6.47 1.48 18.78
C GLU A 309 -6.17 0.74 20.10
N VAL A 310 -7.17 0.11 20.72
CA VAL A 310 -6.95 -0.71 21.93
C VAL A 310 -6.05 -1.91 21.63
N VAL A 311 -6.29 -2.65 20.54
CA VAL A 311 -5.40 -3.76 20.12
C VAL A 311 -3.96 -3.27 19.94
N HIS A 312 -3.79 -2.12 19.31
CA HIS A 312 -2.46 -1.51 19.14
C HIS A 312 -1.81 -1.13 20.48
N ALA A 313 -2.58 -0.58 21.41
CA ALA A 313 -2.10 -0.26 22.76
C ALA A 313 -1.66 -1.53 23.52
N VAL A 314 -2.47 -2.60 23.48
CA VAL A 314 -2.13 -3.90 24.07
C VAL A 314 -0.83 -4.45 23.47
N GLN A 315 -0.70 -4.46 22.14
CA GLN A 315 0.49 -4.96 21.47
C GLN A 315 1.74 -4.13 21.79
N SER A 316 1.59 -2.81 21.99
CA SER A 316 2.67 -1.94 22.43
C SER A 316 3.11 -2.28 23.86
N GLN A 317 2.17 -2.50 24.77
CA GLN A 317 2.47 -2.91 26.15
C GLN A 317 3.11 -4.31 26.22
N ARG A 318 2.69 -5.26 25.38
CA ARG A 318 3.33 -6.59 25.28
C ARG A 318 4.83 -6.47 24.99
N LYS A 319 5.21 -5.54 24.10
CA LYS A 319 6.63 -5.26 23.79
C LYS A 319 7.36 -4.64 24.97
N THR A 320 6.73 -3.71 25.68
CA THR A 320 7.32 -3.08 26.89
C THR A 320 7.54 -4.09 28.01
N LEU A 321 6.66 -5.10 28.12
CA LEU A 321 6.78 -6.20 29.07
C LEU A 321 7.74 -7.31 28.63
N ASP A 322 8.44 -7.13 27.50
CA ASP A 322 9.38 -8.09 26.91
C ASP A 322 8.77 -9.51 26.75
N LEU A 323 7.47 -9.56 26.44
CA LEU A 323 6.78 -10.83 26.21
C LEU A 323 7.21 -11.42 24.87
N GLU A 324 7.42 -12.73 24.87
CA GLU A 324 7.70 -13.46 23.64
C GLU A 324 6.50 -13.37 22.69
N PHE A 325 6.78 -13.45 21.38
CA PHE A 325 5.73 -13.31 20.37
C PHE A 325 4.62 -14.36 20.52
N THR A 326 4.92 -15.52 21.11
CA THR A 326 3.98 -16.62 21.33
C THR A 326 3.29 -16.61 22.70
N ASP A 327 3.64 -15.69 23.59
CA ASP A 327 3.11 -15.68 24.96
C ASP A 327 1.60 -15.39 24.99
N ARG A 328 0.87 -16.20 25.77
CA ARG A 328 -0.56 -16.03 26.02
C ARG A 328 -0.80 -15.12 27.21
N ILE A 329 -1.83 -14.29 27.13
CA ILE A 329 -2.14 -13.27 28.15
C ILE A 329 -3.61 -13.31 28.60
N GLU A 330 -3.89 -12.74 29.76
CA GLU A 330 -5.22 -12.35 30.19
C GLU A 330 -5.30 -10.82 30.20
N LEU A 331 -6.41 -10.30 29.69
CA LEU A 331 -6.65 -8.86 29.54
C LEU A 331 -7.83 -8.41 30.39
N ALA A 332 -7.65 -7.30 31.09
CA ALA A 332 -8.74 -6.61 31.75
C ALA A 332 -8.68 -5.11 31.43
N PHE A 333 -9.84 -4.56 31.08
CA PHE A 333 -10.00 -3.17 30.64
C PHE A 333 -10.91 -2.41 31.61
N GLU A 334 -10.52 -1.18 31.94
CA GLU A 334 -11.38 -0.23 32.63
C GLU A 334 -11.41 1.09 31.87
N THR A 335 -12.61 1.60 31.63
CA THR A 335 -12.80 2.90 31.01
C THR A 335 -14.02 3.58 31.62
N SER A 336 -13.89 4.89 31.85
CA SER A 336 -14.99 5.76 32.23
C SER A 336 -15.80 6.25 31.02
N SER A 337 -15.35 5.96 29.79
CA SER A 337 -16.08 6.32 28.58
C SER A 337 -17.14 5.26 28.22
N PRO A 338 -18.43 5.61 28.17
CA PRO A 338 -19.48 4.68 27.78
C PRO A 338 -19.34 4.18 26.34
N GLU A 339 -18.83 5.03 25.44
CA GLU A 339 -18.64 4.70 24.03
C GLU A 339 -17.54 3.65 23.84
N LEU A 340 -16.37 3.86 24.45
CA LEU A 340 -15.27 2.89 24.40
C LEU A 340 -15.65 1.58 25.10
N ARG A 341 -16.37 1.65 26.23
CA ARG A 341 -16.89 0.46 26.92
C ARG A 341 -17.79 -0.36 26.01
N ALA A 342 -18.79 0.26 25.39
CA ALA A 342 -19.72 -0.42 24.49
C ALA A 342 -19.02 -1.01 23.25
N ALA A 343 -18.01 -0.31 22.73
CA ALA A 343 -17.18 -0.81 21.63
C ALA A 343 -16.38 -2.05 22.06
N LEU A 344 -15.71 -2.01 23.21
CA LEU A 344 -14.95 -3.13 23.75
C LEU A 344 -15.83 -4.34 24.01
N GLU A 345 -16.92 -4.18 24.76
CA GLU A 345 -17.84 -5.27 25.12
C GLU A 345 -18.39 -6.01 23.90
N ARG A 346 -18.61 -5.31 22.78
CA ARG A 346 -19.06 -5.91 21.51
C ARG A 346 -17.96 -6.69 20.77
N HIS A 347 -16.69 -6.37 21.01
CA HIS A 347 -15.56 -6.84 20.21
C HIS A 347 -14.45 -7.51 21.04
N LEU A 348 -14.75 -7.98 22.27
CA LEU A 348 -13.77 -8.64 23.14
C LEU A 348 -13.11 -9.86 22.49
N ASP A 349 -13.89 -10.67 21.74
CA ASP A 349 -13.36 -11.84 21.03
C ASP A 349 -12.33 -11.45 19.97
N TYR A 350 -12.60 -10.37 19.23
CA TYR A 350 -11.66 -9.83 18.24
C TYR A 350 -10.38 -9.36 18.94
N VAL A 351 -10.49 -8.58 20.01
CA VAL A 351 -9.33 -8.12 20.80
C VAL A 351 -8.51 -9.32 21.26
N ALA A 352 -9.15 -10.33 21.85
CA ALA A 352 -8.47 -11.52 22.35
C ALA A 352 -7.72 -12.27 21.25
N SER A 353 -8.35 -12.45 20.08
CA SER A 353 -7.74 -13.13 18.94
C SER A 353 -6.50 -12.39 18.41
N GLU A 354 -6.57 -11.06 18.27
CA GLU A 354 -5.50 -10.23 17.74
C GLU A 354 -4.34 -10.03 18.73
N THR A 355 -4.54 -10.29 20.02
CA THR A 355 -3.53 -10.08 21.07
C THR A 355 -3.05 -11.35 21.75
N LEU A 356 -3.42 -12.52 21.22
CA LEU A 356 -3.17 -13.84 21.82
C LEU A 356 -3.67 -13.95 23.27
N ALA A 357 -4.75 -13.25 23.60
CA ALA A 357 -5.34 -13.35 24.92
C ALA A 357 -6.22 -14.59 25.02
N ILE A 358 -6.11 -15.34 26.13
CA ILE A 358 -7.02 -16.45 26.43
C ILE A 358 -8.33 -15.96 27.07
N ARG A 359 -8.31 -14.74 27.61
CA ARG A 359 -9.45 -14.08 28.23
C ARG A 359 -9.31 -12.56 28.11
N ALA A 360 -10.41 -11.89 27.78
CA ALA A 360 -10.52 -10.43 27.81
C ALA A 360 -11.82 -10.03 28.52
N THR A 361 -11.74 -9.10 29.48
CA THR A 361 -12.91 -8.61 30.23
C THR A 361 -12.91 -7.09 30.36
N CYS A 362 -14.09 -6.47 30.40
CA CYS A 362 -14.24 -5.05 30.70
C CYS A 362 -14.99 -4.89 32.02
N GLY A 363 -14.44 -4.12 32.97
CA GLY A 363 -15.01 -3.99 34.32
C GLY A 363 -14.24 -3.02 35.20
N GLU A 364 -14.66 -2.86 36.45
CA GLU A 364 -13.86 -2.15 37.47
C GLU A 364 -12.65 -3.01 37.85
N LEU A 365 -11.47 -2.40 37.88
CA LEU A 365 -10.23 -3.07 38.21
C LEU A 365 -9.82 -2.72 39.65
N THR A 366 -9.44 -3.73 40.41
CA THR A 366 -9.00 -3.57 41.81
C THR A 366 -7.52 -3.23 41.95
N ALA A 367 -6.75 -3.26 40.86
CA ALA A 367 -5.30 -3.05 40.87
C ALA A 367 -4.92 -1.57 40.66
N THR A 368 -4.02 -1.06 41.50
CA THR A 368 -3.69 0.38 41.62
C THR A 368 -2.52 0.85 40.74
N THR A 369 -1.93 -0.03 39.91
CA THR A 369 -0.60 0.20 39.30
C THR A 369 -0.57 0.29 37.78
N ALA A 370 -1.71 0.36 37.08
CA ALA A 370 -1.72 0.56 35.64
C ALA A 370 -1.78 2.04 35.25
N GLU A 371 -0.93 2.46 34.31
CA GLU A 371 -0.93 3.82 33.79
C GLU A 371 -2.17 4.06 32.90
N PRO A 372 -2.88 5.17 33.07
CA PRO A 372 -4.00 5.52 32.20
C PRO A 372 -3.51 5.88 30.81
N LEU A 373 -4.16 5.32 29.79
CA LEU A 373 -3.96 5.65 28.38
C LEU A 373 -5.13 6.47 27.86
N ASP A 374 -4.85 7.24 26.81
CA ASP A 374 -5.87 7.91 26.02
C ASP A 374 -5.99 7.21 24.67
N ILE A 375 -7.21 6.75 24.36
CA ILE A 375 -7.57 6.15 23.08
C ILE A 375 -8.49 7.14 22.39
N ASP A 376 -7.93 8.02 21.56
CA ASP A 376 -8.68 8.98 20.76
C ASP A 376 -9.60 9.92 21.58
N GLY A 377 -9.15 10.34 22.77
CA GLY A 377 -9.93 11.15 23.71
C GLY A 377 -10.74 10.31 24.70
N HIS A 378 -10.64 8.98 24.67
CA HIS A 378 -11.29 8.07 25.59
C HIS A 378 -10.28 7.50 26.60
N PRO A 379 -10.45 7.75 27.91
CA PRO A 379 -9.54 7.22 28.93
C PRO A 379 -9.68 5.69 29.04
N LEU A 380 -8.57 4.98 29.08
CA LEU A 380 -8.52 3.52 29.18
C LEU A 380 -7.39 3.07 30.11
N ILE A 381 -7.69 2.14 31.00
CA ILE A 381 -6.71 1.39 31.78
C ILE A 381 -6.68 -0.04 31.22
N ILE A 382 -5.48 -0.56 31.00
CA ILE A 382 -5.26 -1.93 30.51
C ILE A 382 -4.42 -2.67 31.55
N LEU A 383 -4.90 -3.83 31.98
CA LEU A 383 -4.11 -4.80 32.75
C LEU A 383 -3.80 -6.01 31.88
N ILE A 384 -2.52 -6.40 31.87
CA ILE A 384 -2.01 -7.55 31.15
C ILE A 384 -1.37 -8.50 32.16
N HIS A 385 -1.90 -9.72 32.25
CA HIS A 385 -1.30 -10.81 33.03
C HIS A 385 -0.81 -11.92 32.10
N ARG A 386 0.35 -12.51 32.38
CA ARG A 386 0.83 -13.67 31.63
C ARG A 386 0.02 -14.89 32.03
N ALA A 387 -0.57 -15.57 31.05
CA ALA A 387 -1.28 -16.82 31.31
C ALA A 387 -0.27 -17.92 31.64
N GLY A 388 -0.34 -18.48 32.87
CA GLY A 388 0.48 -19.61 33.30
C GLY A 388 1.79 -19.27 34.04
N GLY A 389 1.98 -18.03 34.49
CA GLY A 389 3.03 -17.72 35.48
C GLY A 389 2.51 -17.94 36.91
N GLU A 390 3.22 -18.73 37.71
CA GLU A 390 2.99 -18.77 39.16
C GLU A 390 3.15 -17.37 39.75
N SER A 391 2.29 -17.05 40.72
CA SER A 391 2.22 -15.78 41.45
C SER A 391 3.50 -15.44 42.20
#